data_AF-A0A4Z1D578-F1
#
_entry.id   AF-A0A4Z1D578-F1
#
_cell.length_a   1.000
_cell.length_b   1.000
_cell.length_c   1.000
_cell.angle_alpha   90.00
_cell.angle_beta   90.00
_cell.angle_gamma   90.00
#
_symmetry.space_group_name_H-M   'P 1'
#
loop_
_entity.id
_entity.type
_entity.pdbx_description
1 polymer ?
#
loop_
_entity_poly.entity_id
_entity_poly.type
_entity_poly.pdbx_seq_one_letter_code
_entity_poly.pdbx_strand_id
1 'polypeptide(L)'
;MIKRAGFYREIGGQATTADDAPSLRDAVQDSGPWDEDRILAYLESALEIYSTMGAERDVLTGEEWIVGSGSLMTDGIWLWPVDLTYYVRRHHAALPQEFLDHIRANHYSVPDVPDERARRIFQEEFPDHAPAAAPSKAAGFFTWYVPKLDSARAHQLLTHLETAGLSAVHPLTNALFGFRETPVGNREPLMGDGAALAAALADDRYSKAEFTCWKGYDQSLTGIVRRTDETTQSITLRLTDVPVSDREEAVAALVRTLDQDAADCRGFVIDRAGVSASQDWDRILVGDGGHFTVWPDTVGILRDRVGNHPELAGSKPTAYGPLDVFHRA
;
A
#
# COMPACT_ATOMS: atom_id res chain seq x y z
N MET A 1 11.75 -13.01 19.93
CA MET A 1 10.91 -11.99 20.58
C MET A 1 11.68 -10.68 20.57
N ILE A 2 11.17 -9.73 19.80
CA ILE A 2 11.71 -8.37 19.71
C ILE A 2 11.45 -7.60 21.01
N LYS A 3 12.36 -6.69 21.40
CA LYS A 3 12.14 -5.77 22.51
C LYS A 3 11.45 -4.49 22.03
N ARG A 4 10.76 -3.78 22.92
CA ARG A 4 9.92 -2.63 22.56
C ARG A 4 10.27 -1.39 23.37
N ALA A 5 10.33 -0.26 22.69
CA ALA A 5 10.46 1.07 23.29
C ALA A 5 9.45 2.04 22.66
N GLY A 6 8.95 3.01 23.43
CA GLY A 6 8.09 4.09 22.90
C GLY A 6 6.64 3.74 22.59
N PHE A 7 6.17 2.54 22.96
CA PHE A 7 4.77 2.16 22.84
C PHE A 7 3.99 2.59 24.08
N TYR A 8 3.60 3.86 24.10
CA TYR A 8 2.84 4.44 25.20
C TYR A 8 1.33 4.31 24.98
N ARG A 9 0.55 4.24 26.06
CA ARG A 9 -0.91 4.09 25.99
C ARG A 9 -1.62 5.22 25.22
N GLU A 10 -1.04 6.42 25.20
CA GLU A 10 -1.60 7.58 24.50
C GLU A 10 -1.36 7.57 22.99
N ILE A 11 -0.36 6.81 22.53
CA ILE A 11 -0.02 6.70 21.10
C ILE A 11 -0.79 5.49 20.56
N GLY A 12 -1.94 5.75 19.94
CA GLY A 12 -2.83 4.71 19.44
C GLY A 12 -2.14 3.82 18.39
N GLY A 13 -2.38 2.51 18.46
CA GLY A 13 -1.86 1.52 17.50
C GLY A 13 -2.32 0.11 17.87
N GLN A 14 -2.31 -0.84 16.92
CA GLN A 14 -2.75 -2.23 17.18
C GLN A 14 -1.97 -2.90 18.35
N ALA A 15 -0.80 -2.38 18.72
CA ALA A 15 0.02 -2.85 19.82
C ALA A 15 -0.27 -2.22 21.19
N THR A 16 -1.12 -1.18 21.31
CA THR A 16 -1.38 -0.47 22.57
C THR A 16 -2.68 -0.87 23.26
N THR A 17 -3.27 -2.01 22.89
CA THR A 17 -4.51 -2.54 23.50
C THR A 17 -4.32 -3.17 24.89
N ALA A 18 -3.16 -3.03 25.52
CA ALA A 18 -2.91 -3.53 26.87
C ALA A 18 -3.11 -2.42 27.91
N ASP A 19 -3.98 -2.66 28.89
CA ASP A 19 -4.21 -1.77 30.05
C ASP A 19 -2.92 -1.47 30.85
N ASP A 20 -1.83 -2.22 30.61
CA ASP A 20 -0.53 -2.14 31.30
C ASP A 20 0.55 -1.33 30.54
N ALA A 21 0.23 -0.69 29.40
CA ALA A 21 1.23 0.10 28.66
C ALA A 21 1.66 1.35 29.45
N PRO A 22 2.96 1.75 29.38
CA PRO A 22 3.45 2.94 30.07
C PRO A 22 2.76 4.20 29.56
N SER A 23 2.58 5.20 30.44
CA SER A 23 2.09 6.51 30.04
C SER A 23 3.22 7.36 29.47
N LEU A 24 2.96 8.00 28.33
CA LEU A 24 3.86 9.00 27.76
C LEU A 24 3.99 10.20 28.69
N ARG A 25 2.89 10.58 29.36
CA ARG A 25 2.87 11.75 30.26
C ARG A 25 3.81 11.56 31.44
N ASP A 26 3.92 10.33 31.94
CA ASP A 26 4.84 9.98 33.04
C ASP A 26 6.30 9.88 32.56
N ALA A 27 6.52 9.72 31.25
CA ALA A 27 7.84 9.62 30.66
C ALA A 27 8.45 11.00 30.30
N VAL A 28 7.66 12.08 30.26
CA VAL A 28 8.15 13.43 29.94
C VAL A 28 9.13 13.92 31.00
N GLN A 29 10.22 14.55 30.57
CA GLN A 29 11.24 15.11 31.46
C GLN A 29 11.56 16.56 31.10
N ASP A 30 12.13 17.31 32.05
CA ASP A 30 12.60 18.67 31.82
C ASP A 30 13.85 18.72 30.94
N SER A 31 14.63 17.64 30.92
CA SER A 31 15.86 17.52 30.14
C SER A 31 16.18 16.06 29.86
N GLY A 32 16.69 15.78 28.66
CA GLY A 32 17.17 14.46 28.26
C GLY A 32 18.54 14.07 28.83
N PRO A 33 19.03 12.87 28.49
CA PRO A 33 20.37 12.43 28.86
C PRO A 33 21.44 13.27 28.14
N TRP A 34 22.67 13.28 28.67
CA TRP A 34 23.78 14.08 28.14
C TRP A 34 24.15 13.77 26.67
N ASP A 35 23.77 12.60 26.18
CA ASP A 35 24.00 12.06 24.83
C ASP A 35 22.75 12.04 23.94
N GLU A 36 21.69 12.77 24.31
CA GLU A 36 20.38 12.76 23.63
C GLU A 36 20.47 13.01 22.12
N ASP A 37 21.28 13.97 21.66
CA ASP A 37 21.46 14.24 20.22
C ASP A 37 21.93 13.01 19.44
N ARG A 38 22.80 12.18 20.05
CA ARG A 38 23.31 10.95 19.42
C ARG A 38 22.28 9.83 19.47
N ILE A 39 21.47 9.80 20.52
CA ILE A 39 20.35 8.87 20.64
C ILE A 39 19.30 9.18 19.57
N LEU A 40 18.95 10.45 19.37
CA LEU A 40 18.02 10.87 18.32
C LEU A 40 18.53 10.48 16.94
N ALA A 41 19.80 10.72 16.64
CA ALA A 41 20.40 10.30 15.37
C ALA A 41 20.36 8.77 15.17
N TYR A 42 20.52 7.99 16.23
CA TYR A 42 20.35 6.53 16.18
C TYR A 42 18.91 6.14 15.85
N LEU A 43 17.92 6.74 16.54
CA LEU A 43 16.51 6.43 16.33
C LEU A 43 16.05 6.77 14.90
N GLU A 44 16.57 7.85 14.31
CA GLU A 44 16.24 8.30 12.96
C GLU A 44 16.93 7.53 11.84
N SER A 45 18.10 6.95 12.12
CA SER A 45 18.87 6.18 11.13
C SER A 45 18.51 4.70 11.08
N ALA A 46 17.55 4.26 11.90
CA ALA A 46 17.15 2.88 11.99
C ALA A 46 16.37 2.40 10.76
N LEU A 47 16.25 1.07 10.62
CA LEU A 47 15.52 0.48 9.52
C LEU A 47 14.01 0.61 9.75
N GLU A 48 13.31 1.28 8.84
CA GLU A 48 11.86 1.29 8.82
C GLU A 48 11.31 -0.03 8.25
N ILE A 49 10.49 -0.75 9.02
CA ILE A 49 9.88 -2.03 8.61
C ILE A 49 8.40 -1.92 8.30
N TYR A 50 7.74 -0.84 8.73
CA TYR A 50 6.34 -0.56 8.45
C TYR A 50 6.15 0.95 8.36
N SER A 51 5.41 1.38 7.35
CA SER A 51 5.16 2.80 7.09
C SER A 51 3.66 3.08 7.13
N THR A 52 3.28 4.12 7.84
CA THR A 52 1.94 4.69 7.82
C THR A 52 1.95 5.99 7.03
N MET A 53 0.86 6.25 6.33
CA MET A 53 0.72 7.43 5.48
C MET A 53 -0.08 8.56 6.15
N GLY A 54 -0.44 8.38 7.42
CA GLY A 54 -1.15 9.36 8.22
C GLY A 54 -0.20 10.30 8.96
N ALA A 55 -0.78 11.35 9.52
CA ALA A 55 -0.16 12.11 10.59
C ALA A 55 -1.13 12.11 11.76
N GLU A 56 -0.62 11.96 12.98
CA GLU A 56 -1.41 12.18 14.19
C GLU A 56 -0.95 13.46 14.88
N ARG A 57 -1.85 14.10 15.62
CA ARG A 57 -1.47 15.25 16.43
C ARG A 57 -0.72 14.78 17.65
N ASP A 58 0.27 15.57 18.08
CA ASP A 58 0.97 15.40 19.36
C ASP A 58 -0.06 15.14 20.48
N VAL A 59 0.01 13.99 21.14
CA VAL A 59 -0.99 13.58 22.13
C VAL A 59 -0.83 14.29 23.47
N LEU A 60 0.30 14.96 23.70
CA LEU A 60 0.58 15.77 24.88
C LEU A 60 0.06 17.19 24.72
N THR A 61 0.38 17.85 23.61
CA THR A 61 0.09 19.27 23.37
C THR A 61 -1.03 19.52 22.36
N GLY A 62 -1.18 18.61 21.40
CA GLY A 62 -2.02 18.78 20.22
C GLY A 62 -1.44 19.76 19.18
N GLU A 63 -0.37 20.49 19.46
CA GLU A 63 -0.02 21.66 18.64
C GLU A 63 0.57 21.30 17.27
N GLU A 64 1.26 20.17 17.17
CA GLU A 64 2.02 19.75 16.00
C GLU A 64 1.51 18.41 15.44
N TRP A 65 1.71 18.22 14.13
CA TRP A 65 1.40 16.98 13.43
C TRP A 65 2.66 16.15 13.26
N ILE A 66 2.61 14.89 13.68
CA ILE A 66 3.69 13.91 13.56
C ILE A 66 3.43 13.08 12.31
N VAL A 67 4.19 13.35 11.25
CA VAL A 67 4.08 12.62 9.98
C VAL A 67 4.59 11.19 10.13
N GLY A 68 3.87 10.23 9.57
CA GLY A 68 4.21 8.80 9.68
C GLY A 68 3.91 8.22 11.06
N SER A 69 3.10 8.88 11.88
CA SER A 69 2.72 8.39 13.20
C SER A 69 2.16 6.96 13.12
N GLY A 70 2.79 6.04 13.86
CA GLY A 70 2.51 4.60 13.79
C GLY A 70 3.42 3.80 12.85
N SER A 71 4.29 4.44 12.06
CA SER A 71 5.38 3.76 11.36
C SER A 71 6.35 3.12 12.35
N LEU A 72 6.92 1.96 12.01
CA LEU A 72 7.76 1.16 12.91
C LEU A 72 9.21 1.10 12.41
N MET A 73 10.12 1.41 13.34
CA MET A 73 11.57 1.41 13.16
C MET A 73 12.21 0.28 13.97
N THR A 74 13.31 -0.29 13.47
CA THR A 74 14.07 -1.33 14.17
C THR A 74 15.57 -1.28 13.91
N ASP A 75 16.34 -1.74 14.90
CA ASP A 75 17.77 -2.07 14.80
C ASP A 75 18.03 -3.60 14.78
N GLY A 76 16.96 -4.39 14.63
CA GLY A 76 17.01 -5.85 14.66
C GLY A 76 16.86 -6.48 16.06
N ILE A 77 16.99 -5.71 17.14
CA ILE A 77 16.81 -6.17 18.54
C ILE A 77 15.68 -5.42 19.24
N TRP A 78 15.53 -4.13 18.93
CA TRP A 78 14.48 -3.26 19.42
C TRP A 78 13.56 -2.82 18.28
N LEU A 79 12.31 -2.58 18.64
CA LEU A 79 11.27 -2.01 17.81
C LEU A 79 10.72 -0.76 18.50
N TRP A 80 10.45 0.28 17.74
CA TRP A 80 9.80 1.49 18.25
C TRP A 80 8.99 2.19 17.17
N PRO A 81 7.94 2.94 17.53
CA PRO A 81 7.24 3.80 16.59
C PRO A 81 8.09 5.04 16.27
N VAL A 82 7.92 5.62 15.07
CA VAL A 82 8.61 6.86 14.67
C VAL A 82 8.29 8.03 15.62
N ASP A 83 7.09 8.00 16.21
CA ASP A 83 6.61 8.93 17.23
C ASP A 83 7.57 9.07 18.41
N LEU A 84 8.25 7.98 18.79
CA LEU A 84 9.20 7.98 19.90
C LEU A 84 10.29 9.03 19.69
N THR A 85 10.82 9.13 18.46
CA THR A 85 11.85 10.12 18.12
C THR A 85 11.34 11.54 18.32
N TYR A 86 10.11 11.82 17.89
CA TYR A 86 9.48 13.12 18.09
C TYR A 86 9.35 13.45 19.59
N TYR A 87 8.85 12.50 20.40
CA TYR A 87 8.65 12.73 21.83
C TYR A 87 9.95 12.84 22.63
N VAL A 88 11.00 12.11 22.26
CA VAL A 88 12.34 12.29 22.85
C VAL A 88 12.86 13.69 22.50
N ARG A 89 12.79 14.10 21.24
CA ARG A 89 13.29 15.41 20.80
C ARG A 89 12.57 16.58 21.44
N ARG A 90 11.24 16.50 21.52
CA ARG A 90 10.40 17.64 21.87
C ARG A 90 10.09 17.72 23.38
N HIS A 91 10.02 16.56 24.03
CA HIS A 91 9.53 16.40 25.39
C HIS A 91 10.47 15.57 26.29
N HIS A 92 11.67 15.25 25.81
CA HIS A 92 12.68 14.46 26.55
C HIS A 92 12.10 13.16 27.13
N ALA A 93 11.23 12.51 26.35
CA ALA A 93 10.56 11.29 26.80
C ALA A 93 11.59 10.23 27.21
N ALA A 94 11.46 9.75 28.44
CA ALA A 94 12.37 8.80 29.05
C ALA A 94 12.36 7.46 28.30
N LEU A 95 13.54 7.02 27.86
CA LEU A 95 13.75 5.72 27.25
C LEU A 95 14.11 4.67 28.31
N PRO A 96 13.73 3.39 28.12
CA PRO A 96 14.17 2.31 28.99
C PRO A 96 15.71 2.27 29.10
N GLN A 97 16.24 2.14 30.31
CA GLN A 97 17.69 2.13 30.53
C GLN A 97 18.40 1.04 29.71
N GLU A 98 17.79 -0.14 29.58
CA GLU A 98 18.34 -1.23 28.76
C GLU A 98 18.46 -0.85 27.28
N PHE A 99 17.54 -0.02 26.77
CA PHE A 99 17.60 0.46 25.39
C PHE A 99 18.71 1.50 25.22
N LEU A 100 18.85 2.42 26.17
CA LEU A 100 19.96 3.38 26.18
C LEU A 100 21.33 2.69 26.22
N ASP A 101 21.46 1.67 27.08
CA ASP A 101 22.70 0.89 27.19
C ASP A 101 22.98 0.13 25.89
N HIS A 102 21.95 -0.38 25.21
CA HIS A 102 22.08 -1.00 23.89
C HIS A 102 22.60 -0.02 22.82
N ILE A 103 22.00 1.16 22.71
CA ILE A 103 22.41 2.21 21.77
C ILE A 103 23.87 2.61 22.00
N ARG A 104 24.24 2.81 23.28
CA ARG A 104 25.61 3.18 23.68
C ARG A 104 26.62 2.08 23.36
N ALA A 105 26.25 0.81 23.59
CA ALA A 105 27.09 -0.33 23.26
C ALA A 105 27.34 -0.48 21.75
N ASN A 106 26.37 -0.08 20.92
CA ASN A 106 26.52 -0.01 19.46
C ASN A 106 27.20 1.29 18.98
N HIS A 107 27.77 2.08 19.88
CA HIS A 107 28.41 3.35 19.57
C HIS A 107 27.49 4.32 18.79
N TYR A 108 26.19 4.30 19.07
CA TYR A 108 25.18 5.14 18.42
C TYR A 108 25.11 4.93 16.89
N SER A 109 25.53 3.77 16.40
CA SER A 109 25.37 3.35 15.01
C SER A 109 24.40 2.18 14.95
N VAL A 110 23.37 2.30 14.10
CA VAL A 110 22.43 1.21 13.88
C VAL A 110 23.18 0.03 13.25
N PRO A 111 23.09 -1.19 13.82
CA PRO A 111 23.64 -2.40 13.20
C PRO A 111 22.99 -2.69 11.85
N ASP A 112 23.73 -3.33 10.94
CA ASP A 112 23.15 -3.86 9.72
C ASP A 112 22.13 -4.95 10.08
N VAL A 113 20.87 -4.75 9.68
CA VAL A 113 19.76 -5.65 9.98
C VAL A 113 19.52 -6.53 8.76
N PRO A 114 19.88 -7.84 8.80
CA PRO A 114 19.66 -8.70 7.65
C PRO A 114 18.18 -8.79 7.29
N ASP A 115 17.86 -8.83 6.00
CA ASP A 115 16.48 -8.90 5.51
C ASP A 115 15.64 -9.99 6.18
N GLU A 116 16.24 -11.16 6.45
CA GLU A 116 15.57 -12.29 7.11
C GLU A 116 15.19 -11.97 8.56
N ARG A 117 15.96 -11.12 9.24
CA ARG A 117 15.64 -10.64 10.58
C ARG A 117 14.52 -9.61 10.53
N ALA A 118 14.61 -8.64 9.62
CA ALA A 118 13.56 -7.63 9.42
C ALA A 118 12.20 -8.27 9.10
N ARG A 119 12.18 -9.27 8.20
CA ARG A 119 10.97 -10.04 7.87
C ARG A 119 10.38 -10.76 9.07
N ARG A 120 11.20 -11.41 9.89
CA ARG A 120 10.71 -12.08 11.11
C ARG A 120 10.11 -11.11 12.11
N ILE A 121 10.71 -9.93 12.29
CA ILE A 121 10.17 -8.90 13.17
C ILE A 121 8.82 -8.40 12.64
N PHE A 122 8.73 -8.12 11.33
CA PHE A 122 7.47 -7.75 10.70
C PHE A 122 6.37 -8.81 10.90
N GLN A 123 6.69 -10.09 10.71
CA GLN A 123 5.72 -11.18 10.92
C GLN A 123 5.33 -11.37 12.40
N GLU A 124 6.27 -11.16 13.34
CA GLU A 124 5.98 -11.17 14.78
C GLU A 124 4.98 -10.04 15.15
N GLU A 125 5.10 -8.87 14.52
CA GLU A 125 4.22 -7.71 14.77
C GLU A 125 2.89 -7.75 14.00
N PHE A 126 2.88 -8.34 12.81
CA PHE A 126 1.70 -8.48 11.95
C PHE A 126 1.41 -9.96 11.64
N PRO A 127 1.05 -10.77 12.66
CA PRO A 127 0.84 -12.22 12.49
C PRO A 127 -0.31 -12.56 11.53
N ASP A 128 -1.25 -11.63 11.30
CA ASP A 128 -2.42 -11.81 10.43
C ASP A 128 -2.16 -11.49 8.94
N HIS A 129 -0.90 -11.34 8.51
CA HIS A 129 -0.53 -11.01 7.13
C HIS A 129 0.33 -12.08 6.43
N ALA A 130 -0.19 -13.32 6.31
CA ALA A 130 -0.15 -14.17 5.08
C ALA A 130 -0.68 -15.62 5.32
N PRO A 131 -1.38 -16.29 4.37
CA PRO A 131 -2.20 -15.81 3.24
C PRO A 131 -3.66 -16.33 3.26
N ALA A 132 -4.41 -15.89 2.23
CA ALA A 132 -5.79 -16.19 1.83
C ALA A 132 -6.84 -15.19 2.34
N ALA A 133 -7.40 -14.47 1.36
CA ALA A 133 -8.52 -13.58 1.47
C ALA A 133 -9.68 -14.20 2.28
N ALA A 134 -9.84 -13.78 3.53
CA ALA A 134 -11.18 -13.51 4.03
C ALA A 134 -11.59 -12.17 3.42
N PRO A 135 -12.77 -12.04 2.78
CA PRO A 135 -13.19 -10.77 2.23
C PRO A 135 -13.39 -9.79 3.38
N SER A 136 -12.39 -8.94 3.58
CA SER A 136 -12.56 -7.66 4.26
C SER A 136 -13.77 -6.96 3.63
N LYS A 137 -14.60 -6.32 4.47
CA LYS A 137 -15.75 -5.50 4.08
C LYS A 137 -15.59 -4.93 2.67
N ALA A 138 -16.58 -5.18 1.80
CA ALA A 138 -16.69 -4.72 0.41
C ALA A 138 -15.65 -3.65 0.05
N ALA A 139 -14.52 -4.09 -0.50
CA ALA A 139 -13.41 -3.20 -0.78
C ALA A 139 -13.56 -2.65 -2.18
N GLY A 140 -13.92 -1.37 -2.30
CA GLY A 140 -13.99 -0.68 -3.58
C GLY A 140 -12.69 -0.79 -4.38
N PHE A 141 -12.82 -1.02 -5.68
CA PHE A 141 -11.72 -1.24 -6.59
C PHE A 141 -12.03 -0.71 -7.99
N PHE A 142 -10.98 -0.38 -8.73
CA PHE A 142 -11.01 -0.24 -10.17
C PHE A 142 -9.99 -1.23 -10.72
N THR A 143 -10.45 -2.21 -11.51
CA THR A 143 -9.56 -3.13 -12.22
C THR A 143 -9.76 -3.02 -13.73
N TRP A 144 -8.68 -3.15 -14.50
CA TRP A 144 -8.74 -3.33 -15.95
C TRP A 144 -7.70 -4.34 -16.41
N TYR A 145 -7.94 -4.91 -17.60
CA TYR A 145 -7.15 -5.99 -18.16
C TYR A 145 -6.46 -5.51 -19.43
N VAL A 146 -5.17 -5.84 -19.55
CA VAL A 146 -4.31 -5.46 -20.67
C VAL A 146 -3.52 -6.68 -21.15
N PRO A 147 -3.01 -6.67 -22.39
CA PRO A 147 -1.97 -7.59 -22.79
C PRO A 147 -0.80 -7.52 -21.82
N LYS A 148 -0.14 -8.65 -21.62
CA LYS A 148 1.07 -8.77 -20.82
C LYS A 148 2.02 -7.60 -21.11
N LEU A 149 2.41 -6.90 -20.05
CA LEU A 149 3.30 -5.75 -20.12
C LEU A 149 4.70 -6.25 -20.45
N ASP A 150 5.27 -5.70 -21.51
CA ASP A 150 6.72 -5.68 -21.69
C ASP A 150 7.30 -4.44 -21.02
N SER A 151 8.63 -4.27 -21.11
CA SER A 151 9.29 -3.11 -20.53
C SER A 151 8.72 -1.78 -21.06
N ALA A 152 8.43 -1.67 -22.35
CA ALA A 152 7.93 -0.43 -22.94
C ALA A 152 6.52 -0.09 -22.45
N ARG A 153 5.61 -1.08 -22.47
CA ARG A 153 4.23 -0.95 -21.98
C ARG A 153 4.19 -0.66 -20.47
N ALA A 154 5.09 -1.26 -19.70
CA ALA A 154 5.20 -0.98 -18.26
C ALA A 154 5.58 0.48 -17.99
N HIS A 155 6.59 1.02 -18.69
CA HIS A 155 6.95 2.44 -18.57
C HIS A 155 5.83 3.36 -19.04
N GLN A 156 5.14 2.99 -20.11
CA GLN A 156 4.00 3.74 -20.63
C GLN A 156 2.85 3.81 -19.61
N LEU A 157 2.51 2.70 -18.96
CA LEU A 157 1.53 2.66 -17.87
C LEU A 157 1.89 3.65 -16.75
N LEU A 158 3.14 3.66 -16.30
CA LEU A 158 3.57 4.58 -15.24
C LEU A 158 3.47 6.04 -15.69
N THR A 159 3.83 6.32 -16.95
CA THR A 159 3.69 7.66 -17.54
C THR A 159 2.22 8.11 -17.63
N HIS A 160 1.31 7.18 -17.96
CA HIS A 160 -0.13 7.45 -18.03
C HIS A 160 -0.76 7.67 -16.65
N LEU A 161 -0.27 6.97 -15.62
CA LEU A 161 -0.63 7.28 -14.24
C LEU A 161 -0.15 8.69 -13.88
N GLU A 162 1.12 9.02 -14.13
CA GLU A 162 1.69 10.33 -13.78
C GLU A 162 0.94 11.49 -14.46
N THR A 163 0.65 11.33 -15.76
CA THR A 163 -0.11 12.32 -16.53
C THR A 163 -1.54 12.49 -16.00
N ALA A 164 -2.11 11.45 -15.39
CA ALA A 164 -3.42 11.51 -14.77
C ALA A 164 -3.41 12.09 -13.34
N GLY A 165 -2.24 12.40 -12.79
CA GLY A 165 -2.04 12.91 -11.42
C GLY A 165 -1.77 11.82 -10.37
N LEU A 166 -1.38 10.62 -10.81
CA LEU A 166 -1.07 9.48 -9.96
C LEU A 166 0.39 9.06 -10.12
N SER A 167 1.13 8.85 -9.04
CA SER A 167 2.56 8.49 -9.13
C SER A 167 2.86 7.15 -8.49
N ALA A 168 3.65 6.30 -9.13
CA ALA A 168 4.09 5.04 -8.51
C ALA A 168 5.27 5.19 -7.54
N VAL A 169 5.87 6.38 -7.51
CA VAL A 169 6.91 6.78 -6.56
C VAL A 169 6.41 7.97 -5.74
N HIS A 170 6.90 8.10 -4.52
CA HIS A 170 6.55 9.24 -3.68
C HIS A 170 7.02 10.55 -4.34
N PRO A 171 6.17 11.58 -4.56
CA PRO A 171 6.56 12.77 -5.32
C PRO A 171 7.72 13.60 -4.73
N LEU A 172 7.88 13.60 -3.40
CA LEU A 172 8.98 14.27 -2.72
C LEU A 172 10.28 13.46 -2.64
N THR A 173 10.21 12.18 -2.28
CA THR A 173 11.40 11.35 -2.03
C THR A 173 11.83 10.49 -3.21
N ASN A 174 10.99 10.42 -4.25
CA ASN A 174 11.14 9.53 -5.41
C ASN A 174 11.25 8.04 -5.03
N ALA A 175 10.76 7.67 -3.84
CA ALA A 175 10.84 6.31 -3.34
C ALA A 175 9.65 5.46 -3.79
N LEU A 176 9.95 4.28 -4.33
CA LEU A 176 8.99 3.20 -4.56
C LEU A 176 8.90 2.31 -3.32
N PHE A 177 7.67 2.01 -2.90
CA PHE A 177 7.39 1.01 -1.89
C PHE A 177 6.34 0.02 -2.40
N GLY A 178 6.71 -1.25 -2.36
CA GLY A 178 5.87 -2.32 -2.86
C GLY A 178 6.43 -3.70 -2.58
N PHE A 179 5.78 -4.70 -3.18
CA PHE A 179 6.17 -6.09 -3.13
C PHE A 179 5.98 -6.73 -4.49
N ARG A 180 6.77 -7.75 -4.79
CA ARG A 180 6.58 -8.63 -5.93
C ARG A 180 6.52 -10.07 -5.46
N GLU A 181 5.71 -10.86 -6.12
CA GLU A 181 5.42 -12.23 -5.73
C GLU A 181 5.71 -13.17 -6.89
N THR A 182 6.41 -14.26 -6.62
CA THR A 182 6.64 -15.32 -7.61
C THR A 182 5.40 -16.21 -7.75
N PRO A 183 5.26 -17.01 -8.83
CA PRO A 183 4.15 -17.95 -8.98
C PRO A 183 3.96 -18.95 -7.83
N VAL A 184 5.02 -19.23 -7.07
CA VAL A 184 4.98 -20.13 -5.90
C VAL A 184 4.62 -19.40 -4.59
N GLY A 185 4.31 -18.09 -4.65
CA GLY A 185 3.86 -17.29 -3.51
C GLY A 185 4.98 -16.62 -2.70
N ASN A 186 6.24 -16.69 -3.16
CA ASN A 186 7.34 -16.02 -2.45
C ASN A 186 7.24 -14.52 -2.67
N ARG A 187 7.08 -13.76 -1.58
CA ARG A 187 6.95 -12.30 -1.59
C ARG A 187 8.29 -11.63 -1.28
N GLU A 188 8.71 -10.76 -2.19
CA GLU A 188 9.95 -9.99 -2.12
C GLU A 188 9.64 -8.49 -2.07
N PRO A 189 10.38 -7.68 -1.29
CA PRO A 189 10.28 -6.23 -1.37
C PRO A 189 10.58 -5.72 -2.78
N LEU A 190 9.84 -4.71 -3.19
CA LEU A 190 10.08 -3.95 -4.40
C LEU A 190 10.30 -2.49 -4.00
N MET A 191 11.56 -2.06 -4.09
CA MET A 191 12.04 -0.72 -3.71
C MET A 191 12.84 -0.11 -4.86
N GLY A 192 13.06 1.20 -4.82
CA GLY A 192 13.81 1.95 -5.84
C GLY A 192 12.98 3.09 -6.43
N ASP A 193 12.93 3.18 -7.75
CA ASP A 193 12.21 4.21 -8.51
C ASP A 193 11.19 3.59 -9.48
N GLY A 194 10.60 4.43 -10.35
CA GLY A 194 9.64 3.97 -11.35
C GLY A 194 10.23 2.92 -12.33
N ALA A 195 11.53 2.98 -12.64
CA ALA A 195 12.17 2.01 -13.52
C ALA A 195 12.26 0.63 -12.85
N ALA A 196 12.50 0.58 -11.53
CA ALA A 196 12.47 -0.65 -10.77
C ALA A 196 11.07 -1.31 -10.79
N LEU A 197 10.00 -0.50 -10.67
CA LEU A 197 8.63 -1.00 -10.81
C LEU A 197 8.38 -1.52 -12.24
N ALA A 198 8.69 -0.72 -13.26
CA ALA A 198 8.46 -1.11 -14.65
C ALA A 198 9.18 -2.42 -15.02
N ALA A 199 10.42 -2.61 -14.55
CA ALA A 199 11.15 -3.86 -14.72
C ALA A 199 10.44 -5.03 -14.03
N ALA A 200 9.92 -4.84 -12.81
CA ALA A 200 9.18 -5.88 -12.08
C ALA A 200 7.85 -6.25 -12.77
N LEU A 201 7.13 -5.29 -13.35
CA LEU A 201 5.88 -5.52 -14.06
C LEU A 201 6.07 -6.36 -15.34
N ALA A 202 7.21 -6.20 -16.00
CA ALA A 202 7.56 -6.89 -17.25
C ALA A 202 8.26 -8.25 -17.04
N ASP A 203 8.64 -8.59 -15.81
CA ASP A 203 9.46 -9.76 -15.52
C ASP A 203 8.61 -11.04 -15.33
N ASP A 204 8.99 -12.09 -16.05
CA ASP A 204 8.31 -13.38 -16.05
C ASP A 204 8.48 -14.23 -14.80
N ARG A 205 9.42 -13.85 -13.94
CA ARG A 205 9.62 -14.50 -12.64
C ARG A 205 8.54 -14.15 -11.63
N TYR A 206 7.79 -13.06 -11.86
CA TYR A 206 6.78 -12.56 -10.93
C TYR A 206 5.37 -12.71 -11.51
N SER A 207 4.47 -13.26 -10.70
CA SER A 207 3.04 -13.40 -11.01
C SER A 207 2.24 -12.18 -10.56
N LYS A 208 2.74 -11.44 -9.57
CA LYS A 208 2.07 -10.28 -9.00
C LYS A 208 3.08 -9.23 -8.54
N ALA A 209 2.75 -7.97 -8.73
CA ALA A 209 3.41 -6.83 -8.10
C ALA A 209 2.36 -5.97 -7.41
N GLU A 210 2.70 -5.45 -6.24
CA GLU A 210 1.89 -4.54 -5.44
C GLU A 210 2.75 -3.30 -5.16
N PHE A 211 2.20 -2.11 -5.31
CA PHE A 211 2.93 -0.87 -5.14
C PHE A 211 2.02 0.24 -4.61
N THR A 212 2.61 1.21 -3.93
CA THR A 212 1.90 2.40 -3.49
C THR A 212 1.74 3.37 -4.65
N CYS A 213 0.50 3.75 -4.97
CA CYS A 213 0.20 4.73 -6.01
C CYS A 213 -0.28 6.03 -5.37
N TRP A 214 0.51 7.09 -5.46
CA TRP A 214 0.31 8.37 -4.82
C TRP A 214 -0.65 9.26 -5.59
N LYS A 215 -1.55 9.94 -4.88
CA LYS A 215 -2.37 11.03 -5.38
C LYS A 215 -1.98 12.28 -4.59
N GLY A 216 -1.35 13.25 -5.25
CA GLY A 216 -0.66 14.31 -4.51
C GLY A 216 0.50 13.73 -3.69
N TYR A 217 0.80 14.31 -2.53
CA TYR A 217 1.98 13.94 -1.72
C TYR A 217 1.64 13.19 -0.42
N ASP A 218 0.37 13.11 -0.02
CA ASP A 218 -0.08 12.56 1.27
C ASP A 218 -1.16 11.47 1.13
N GLN A 219 -1.79 11.33 -0.03
CA GLN A 219 -2.76 10.26 -0.30
C GLN A 219 -2.17 9.18 -1.18
N SER A 220 -2.62 7.94 -0.98
CA SER A 220 -2.32 6.86 -1.90
C SER A 220 -3.45 5.85 -2.00
N LEU A 221 -3.29 5.02 -3.01
CA LEU A 221 -4.08 3.83 -3.29
C LEU A 221 -3.12 2.67 -3.55
N THR A 222 -3.45 1.49 -3.02
CA THR A 222 -2.70 0.28 -3.32
C THR A 222 -2.93 -0.12 -4.77
N GLY A 223 -1.87 -0.12 -5.57
CA GLY A 223 -1.85 -0.67 -6.92
C GLY A 223 -1.39 -2.12 -6.93
N ILE A 224 -2.06 -2.95 -7.71
CA ILE A 224 -1.77 -4.37 -7.87
C ILE A 224 -1.77 -4.69 -9.35
N VAL A 225 -0.66 -5.20 -9.86
CA VAL A 225 -0.59 -5.79 -11.19
C VAL A 225 -0.43 -7.29 -11.03
N ARG A 226 -1.33 -8.07 -11.61
CA ARG A 226 -1.31 -9.54 -11.51
C ARG A 226 -1.48 -10.17 -12.87
N ARG A 227 -0.63 -11.15 -13.16
CA ARG A 227 -0.75 -12.03 -14.31
C ARG A 227 -1.93 -12.97 -14.12
N THR A 228 -2.87 -12.92 -15.05
CA THR A 228 -4.09 -13.76 -15.02
C THR A 228 -3.87 -15.03 -15.84
N ASP A 229 -3.16 -14.90 -16.96
CA ASP A 229 -2.76 -15.98 -17.86
C ASP A 229 -1.43 -15.63 -18.57
N GLU A 230 -1.01 -16.41 -19.57
CA GLU A 230 0.25 -16.18 -20.29
C GLU A 230 0.29 -14.89 -21.13
N THR A 231 -0.87 -14.33 -21.45
CA THR A 231 -1.04 -13.21 -22.39
C THR A 231 -1.65 -11.96 -21.76
N THR A 232 -2.21 -12.06 -20.55
CA THR A 232 -3.01 -11.00 -19.91
C THR A 232 -2.49 -10.66 -18.52
N GLN A 233 -2.48 -9.37 -18.20
CA GLN A 233 -2.33 -8.87 -16.85
C GLN A 233 -3.55 -8.02 -16.46
N SER A 234 -3.96 -8.15 -15.20
CA SER A 234 -4.90 -7.24 -14.54
C SER A 234 -4.12 -6.15 -13.81
N ILE A 235 -4.63 -4.92 -13.85
CA ILE A 235 -4.15 -3.79 -13.07
C ILE A 235 -5.32 -3.33 -12.21
N THR A 236 -5.15 -3.37 -10.90
CA THR A 236 -6.18 -3.06 -9.91
C THR A 236 -5.70 -2.00 -8.95
N LEU A 237 -6.49 -0.95 -8.76
CA LEU A 237 -6.25 0.06 -7.73
C LEU A 237 -7.38 -0.01 -6.70
N ARG A 238 -7.03 -0.06 -5.42
CA ARG A 238 -8.00 -0.09 -4.31
C ARG A 238 -8.55 1.31 -4.04
N LEU A 239 -9.85 1.48 -4.22
CA LEU A 239 -10.55 2.74 -3.98
C LEU A 239 -10.93 2.94 -2.50
N THR A 240 -10.83 1.90 -1.67
CA THR A 240 -11.01 1.99 -0.21
C THR A 240 -9.94 2.79 0.49
N ASP A 241 -8.76 2.84 -0.11
CA ASP A 241 -7.57 3.45 0.48
C ASP A 241 -7.68 4.99 0.44
N VAL A 242 -8.56 5.50 -0.42
CA VAL A 242 -8.85 6.93 -0.59
C VAL A 242 -10.11 7.32 0.20
N PRO A 243 -10.09 8.47 0.91
CA PRO A 243 -11.28 9.02 1.54
C PRO A 243 -12.47 9.16 0.58
N VAL A 244 -13.69 8.99 1.09
CA VAL A 244 -14.91 9.05 0.28
C VAL A 244 -15.06 10.38 -0.47
N SER A 245 -14.59 11.49 0.12
CA SER A 245 -14.60 12.82 -0.52
C SER A 245 -13.77 12.89 -1.81
N ASP A 246 -12.69 12.11 -1.88
CA ASP A 246 -11.69 12.22 -2.94
C ASP A 246 -11.73 11.03 -3.91
N ARG A 247 -12.61 10.05 -3.63
CA ARG A 247 -12.76 8.82 -4.42
C ARG A 247 -13.14 9.10 -5.87
N GLU A 248 -14.03 10.06 -6.14
CA GLU A 248 -14.41 10.40 -7.51
C GLU A 248 -13.24 11.01 -8.31
N GLU A 249 -12.38 11.78 -7.65
CA GLU A 249 -11.19 12.33 -8.30
C GLU A 249 -10.19 11.21 -8.64
N ALA A 250 -9.98 10.26 -7.72
CA ALA A 250 -9.16 9.08 -7.96
C ALA A 250 -9.71 8.22 -9.10
N VAL A 251 -11.03 7.95 -9.13
CA VAL A 251 -11.67 7.23 -10.23
C VAL A 251 -11.51 7.99 -11.54
N ALA A 252 -11.69 9.31 -11.56
CA ALA A 252 -11.51 10.12 -12.76
C ALA A 252 -10.06 10.08 -13.27
N ALA A 253 -9.06 10.06 -12.38
CA ALA A 253 -7.66 9.88 -12.76
C ALA A 253 -7.43 8.51 -13.41
N LEU A 254 -7.96 7.44 -12.82
CA LEU A 254 -7.82 6.09 -13.38
C LEU A 254 -8.56 5.92 -14.71
N VAL A 255 -9.72 6.56 -14.89
CA VAL A 255 -10.40 6.62 -16.20
C VAL A 255 -9.52 7.33 -17.23
N ARG A 256 -8.90 8.46 -16.89
CA ARG A 256 -7.97 9.16 -17.79
C ARG A 256 -6.77 8.29 -18.16
N THR A 257 -6.24 7.50 -17.22
CA THR A 257 -5.17 6.52 -17.49
C THR A 257 -5.66 5.45 -18.47
N LEU A 258 -6.85 4.90 -18.25
CA LEU A 258 -7.46 3.91 -19.14
C LEU A 258 -7.74 4.47 -20.55
N ASP A 259 -8.15 5.73 -20.65
CA ASP A 259 -8.44 6.42 -21.92
C ASP A 259 -7.22 6.46 -22.85
N GLN A 260 -6.00 6.57 -22.29
CA GLN A 260 -4.78 6.65 -23.09
C GLN A 260 -4.49 5.36 -23.89
N ASP A 261 -4.88 4.20 -23.36
CA ASP A 261 -4.65 2.88 -23.98
C ASP A 261 -5.95 2.07 -24.15
N ALA A 262 -7.08 2.76 -24.38
CA ALA A 262 -8.39 2.12 -24.48
C ALA A 262 -8.46 1.02 -25.56
N ALA A 263 -7.65 1.14 -26.62
CA ALA A 263 -7.56 0.15 -27.70
C ALA A 263 -7.02 -1.22 -27.24
N ASP A 264 -6.15 -1.23 -26.24
CA ASP A 264 -5.51 -2.44 -25.70
C ASP A 264 -6.27 -3.00 -24.49
N CYS A 265 -7.29 -2.29 -23.98
CA CYS A 265 -8.09 -2.77 -22.87
C CYS A 265 -8.93 -3.99 -23.27
N ARG A 266 -8.79 -5.09 -22.50
CA ARG A 266 -9.55 -6.34 -22.66
C ARG A 266 -10.82 -6.40 -21.82
N GLY A 267 -11.03 -5.40 -20.97
CA GLY A 267 -12.19 -5.27 -20.08
C GLY A 267 -11.82 -4.53 -18.80
N PHE A 268 -12.82 -3.98 -18.13
CA PHE A 268 -12.62 -3.28 -16.86
C PHE A 268 -13.86 -3.31 -15.97
N VAL A 269 -13.64 -3.05 -14.68
CA VAL A 269 -14.69 -2.93 -13.66
C VAL A 269 -14.37 -1.73 -12.78
N ILE A 270 -15.38 -0.89 -12.55
CA ILE A 270 -15.36 0.16 -11.55
C ILE A 270 -16.41 -0.20 -10.51
N ASP A 271 -15.98 -0.44 -9.28
CA ASP A 271 -16.85 -0.71 -8.15
C ASP A 271 -16.37 0.08 -6.94
N ARG A 272 -16.96 1.26 -6.71
CA ARG A 272 -16.57 2.18 -5.65
C ARG A 272 -16.83 1.63 -4.26
N ALA A 273 -17.83 0.76 -4.13
CA ALA A 273 -18.29 0.22 -2.86
C ALA A 273 -17.78 -1.21 -2.61
N GLY A 274 -17.21 -1.86 -3.62
CA GLY A 274 -16.68 -3.23 -3.54
C GLY A 274 -17.76 -4.30 -3.44
N VAL A 275 -19.00 -4.00 -3.84
CA VAL A 275 -20.13 -4.93 -3.70
C VAL A 275 -19.96 -6.20 -4.55
N SER A 276 -19.24 -6.08 -5.66
CA SER A 276 -18.93 -7.14 -6.61
C SER A 276 -17.53 -7.72 -6.43
N ALA A 277 -16.82 -7.40 -5.34
CA ALA A 277 -15.44 -7.86 -5.10
C ALA A 277 -15.31 -9.39 -4.98
N SER A 278 -16.41 -10.10 -4.72
CA SER A 278 -16.45 -11.57 -4.69
C SER A 278 -16.66 -12.22 -6.07
N GLN A 279 -16.94 -11.45 -7.11
CA GLN A 279 -17.12 -11.97 -8.47
C GLN A 279 -15.76 -12.31 -9.08
N ASP A 280 -15.71 -13.39 -9.87
CA ASP A 280 -14.49 -13.82 -10.57
C ASP A 280 -14.31 -13.04 -11.88
N TRP A 281 -13.89 -11.78 -11.74
CA TRP A 281 -13.77 -10.86 -12.87
C TRP A 281 -12.74 -11.31 -13.92
N ASP A 282 -11.74 -12.10 -13.53
CA ASP A 282 -10.80 -12.70 -14.48
C ASP A 282 -11.52 -13.62 -15.44
N ARG A 283 -12.31 -14.55 -14.90
CA ARG A 283 -13.07 -15.50 -15.70
C ARG A 283 -14.16 -14.82 -16.53
N ILE A 284 -14.82 -13.80 -15.97
CA ILE A 284 -15.89 -13.06 -16.62
C ILE A 284 -15.35 -12.24 -17.81
N LEU A 285 -14.27 -11.48 -17.61
CA LEU A 285 -13.79 -10.51 -18.61
C LEU A 285 -12.79 -11.11 -19.61
N VAL A 286 -11.89 -12.00 -19.15
CA VAL A 286 -10.79 -12.50 -19.98
C VAL A 286 -10.70 -14.03 -20.08
N GLY A 287 -11.28 -14.78 -19.14
CA GLY A 287 -11.37 -16.25 -19.18
C GLY A 287 -12.61 -16.79 -19.89
N ASP A 288 -12.99 -18.05 -19.61
CA ASP A 288 -14.12 -18.72 -20.26
C ASP A 288 -15.29 -19.02 -19.30
N GLY A 289 -16.52 -18.79 -19.76
CA GLY A 289 -17.75 -19.18 -19.07
C GLY A 289 -17.98 -18.52 -17.71
N GLY A 290 -17.52 -17.28 -17.53
CA GLY A 290 -17.80 -16.47 -16.35
C GLY A 290 -19.08 -15.67 -16.49
N HIS A 291 -19.90 -15.66 -15.43
CA HIS A 291 -21.10 -14.83 -15.31
C HIS A 291 -21.07 -14.08 -13.99
N PHE A 292 -21.70 -12.91 -13.94
CA PHE A 292 -21.85 -12.17 -12.69
C PHE A 292 -23.32 -12.04 -12.27
N THR A 293 -23.54 -12.06 -10.95
CA THR A 293 -24.86 -11.90 -10.33
C THR A 293 -25.00 -10.58 -9.57
N VAL A 294 -23.87 -9.96 -9.21
CA VAL A 294 -23.81 -8.68 -8.50
C VAL A 294 -23.22 -7.64 -9.43
N TRP A 295 -23.96 -6.55 -9.64
CA TRP A 295 -23.56 -5.47 -10.51
C TRP A 295 -22.52 -4.54 -9.86
N PRO A 296 -21.37 -4.30 -10.51
CA PRO A 296 -20.48 -3.19 -10.17
C PRO A 296 -21.11 -1.86 -10.61
N ASP A 297 -20.50 -0.71 -10.29
CA ASP A 297 -21.00 0.57 -10.80
C ASP A 297 -20.91 0.64 -12.33
N THR A 298 -19.81 0.13 -12.89
CA THR A 298 -19.57 0.11 -14.33
C THR A 298 -18.72 -1.11 -14.70
N VAL A 299 -19.05 -1.74 -15.83
CA VAL A 299 -18.28 -2.84 -16.41
C VAL A 299 -18.12 -2.61 -17.92
N GLY A 300 -16.89 -2.76 -18.42
CA GLY A 300 -16.57 -2.78 -19.84
C GLY A 300 -16.19 -4.19 -20.27
N ILE A 301 -16.88 -4.72 -21.28
CA ILE A 301 -16.64 -6.06 -21.82
C ILE A 301 -16.31 -5.95 -23.31
N LEU A 302 -15.36 -6.76 -23.80
CA LEU A 302 -15.08 -6.86 -25.24
C LEU A 302 -16.36 -7.16 -26.02
N ARG A 303 -16.59 -6.41 -27.10
CA ARG A 303 -17.83 -6.46 -27.88
C ARG A 303 -18.14 -7.85 -28.45
N ASP A 304 -17.12 -8.60 -28.83
CA ASP A 304 -17.25 -9.98 -29.32
C ASP A 304 -17.61 -10.98 -28.21
N ARG A 305 -17.37 -10.64 -26.95
CA ARG A 305 -17.71 -11.44 -25.77
C ARG A 305 -19.07 -11.11 -25.17
N VAL A 306 -19.65 -9.94 -25.46
CA VAL A 306 -20.96 -9.52 -24.89
C VAL A 306 -22.05 -10.59 -25.11
N GLY A 307 -22.05 -11.29 -26.25
CA GLY A 307 -23.00 -12.36 -26.55
C GLY A 307 -22.96 -13.56 -25.58
N ASN A 308 -21.87 -13.71 -24.83
CA ASN A 308 -21.70 -14.76 -23.82
C ASN A 308 -22.28 -14.38 -22.45
N HIS A 309 -22.76 -13.15 -22.28
CA HIS A 309 -23.27 -12.62 -21.02
C HIS A 309 -24.80 -12.40 -21.09
N PRO A 310 -25.62 -13.43 -20.85
CA PRO A 310 -27.09 -13.30 -20.84
C PRO A 310 -27.59 -12.26 -19.83
N GLU A 311 -26.84 -12.03 -18.74
CA GLU A 311 -27.12 -11.00 -17.74
C GLU A 311 -27.12 -9.56 -18.31
N LEU A 312 -26.49 -9.33 -19.46
CA LEU A 312 -26.44 -8.03 -20.14
C LEU A 312 -27.55 -7.82 -21.16
N ALA A 313 -28.35 -8.84 -21.50
CA ALA A 313 -29.28 -8.82 -22.63
C ALA A 313 -30.34 -7.69 -22.57
N GLY A 314 -30.69 -7.23 -21.37
CA GLY A 314 -31.64 -6.12 -21.15
C GLY A 314 -31.00 -4.73 -21.03
N SER A 315 -29.67 -4.63 -21.09
CA SER A 315 -28.93 -3.40 -20.83
C SER A 315 -28.53 -2.70 -22.12
N LYS A 316 -28.49 -1.36 -22.10
CA LYS A 316 -28.04 -0.56 -23.25
C LYS A 316 -26.56 -0.18 -23.09
N PRO A 317 -25.65 -0.69 -23.93
CA PRO A 317 -24.24 -0.37 -23.83
C PRO A 317 -23.90 1.01 -24.41
N THR A 318 -22.77 1.55 -23.97
CA THR A 318 -22.05 2.65 -24.63
C THR A 318 -20.74 2.12 -25.22
N ALA A 319 -20.44 2.44 -26.47
CA ALA A 319 -19.20 2.00 -27.12
C ALA A 319 -17.98 2.73 -26.53
N TYR A 320 -16.93 1.98 -26.20
CA TYR A 320 -15.67 2.48 -25.68
C TYR A 320 -14.51 1.67 -26.27
N GLY A 321 -13.89 2.17 -27.34
CA GLY A 321 -12.88 1.41 -28.09
C GLY A 321 -13.41 0.02 -28.52
N PRO A 322 -12.69 -1.08 -28.19
CA PRO A 322 -13.13 -2.43 -28.49
C PRO A 322 -14.23 -2.94 -27.53
N LEU A 323 -14.53 -2.20 -26.46
CA LEU A 323 -15.47 -2.58 -25.41
C LEU A 323 -16.87 -2.01 -25.62
N ASP A 324 -17.86 -2.71 -25.09
CA ASP A 324 -19.17 -2.18 -24.76
C ASP A 324 -19.26 -2.01 -23.24
N VAL A 325 -19.67 -0.82 -22.80
CA VAL A 325 -19.70 -0.40 -21.40
C VAL A 325 -21.14 -0.39 -20.90
N PHE A 326 -21.34 -1.02 -19.75
CA PHE A 326 -22.62 -1.15 -19.06
C PHE A 326 -22.51 -0.52 -17.67
N HIS A 327 -23.57 0.16 -17.26
CA HIS A 327 -23.68 0.78 -15.94
C HIS A 327 -24.79 0.10 -15.15
N ARG A 328 -24.62 0.02 -13.83
CA ARG A 328 -25.70 -0.41 -12.95
C ARG A 328 -26.88 0.56 -13.06
N ALA A 329 -28.07 -0.01 -13.23
CA ALA A 329 -29.34 0.72 -13.28
C ALA A 329 -29.71 1.32 -11.91
#